data_AF-A0A838I0N9-F1
#
_entry.id   AF-A0A838I0N9-F1
#
_cell.length_a   1.000
_cell.length_b   1.000
_cell.length_c   1.000
_cell.angle_alpha   90.00
_cell.angle_beta   90.00
_cell.angle_gamma   90.00
#
_symmetry.space_group_name_H-M   'P 1'
#
loop_
_entity.id
_entity.type
_entity.pdbx_description
1 polymer ?
#
loop_
_entity_poly.entity_id
_entity_poly.type
_entity_poly.pdbx_seq_one_letter_code
_entity_poly.pdbx_strand_id
1 'polypeptide(L)'
;MSNAISRSLDNVRRSLERHPEEAAHADAGATATVGPGLRVDIPDAAGRTLATDMPAELGGSGSAPTPGTLLRAALASCAATTVAMVAAEQGLELTDVEVTADSRSDHRGMLAITDDGADVVPGPLEIVLCYRVAAPAWTPTDCGRWWPPPGHARR
;
A
#
# COMPACT_ATOMS: atom_id res chain seq x y z
N MET A 1 20.48 5.58 -11.56
CA MET A 1 20.08 4.29 -10.91
C MET A 1 19.39 3.33 -11.90
N SER A 2 19.05 3.82 -13.11
CA SER A 2 18.15 3.17 -14.07
C SER A 2 18.68 1.90 -14.76
N ASN A 3 19.98 1.86 -15.10
CA ASN A 3 20.53 0.83 -15.99
C ASN A 3 20.49 -0.62 -15.48
N ALA A 4 20.50 -0.84 -14.16
CA ALA A 4 20.42 -2.20 -13.60
C ALA A 4 18.98 -2.71 -13.54
N ILE A 5 18.03 -1.83 -13.19
CA ILE A 5 16.61 -2.16 -13.11
C ILE A 5 16.07 -2.49 -14.50
N SER A 6 16.28 -1.60 -15.49
CA SER A 6 15.82 -1.84 -16.86
C SER A 6 16.35 -3.17 -17.43
N ARG A 7 17.64 -3.47 -17.20
CA ARG A 7 18.24 -4.72 -17.66
C ARG A 7 17.59 -5.96 -17.02
N SER A 8 17.28 -5.88 -15.72
CA SER A 8 16.57 -6.96 -15.03
C SER A 8 15.16 -7.14 -15.58
N LEU A 9 14.43 -6.05 -15.85
CA LEU A 9 13.09 -6.10 -16.43
C LEU A 9 13.10 -6.68 -17.85
N ASP A 10 14.09 -6.30 -18.69
CA ASP A 10 14.27 -6.88 -20.03
C ASP A 10 14.54 -8.39 -19.98
N ASN A 11 15.29 -8.85 -18.97
CA ASN A 11 15.52 -10.28 -18.78
C ASN A 11 14.25 -11.04 -18.43
N VAL A 12 13.44 -10.49 -17.50
CA VAL A 12 12.14 -11.08 -17.12
C VAL A 12 11.20 -11.08 -18.31
N ARG A 13 11.09 -9.96 -19.05
CA ARG A 13 10.27 -9.84 -20.26
C ARG A 13 10.63 -10.91 -21.29
N ARG A 14 11.91 -11.03 -21.64
CA ARG A 14 12.38 -12.08 -22.57
C ARG A 14 12.16 -13.50 -22.06
N SER A 15 12.09 -13.71 -20.74
CA SER A 15 11.75 -15.01 -20.17
C SER A 15 10.28 -15.32 -20.40
N LEU A 16 9.40 -14.39 -20.07
CA LEU A 16 7.94 -14.55 -20.23
C LEU A 16 7.51 -14.61 -21.71
N GLU A 17 8.21 -13.92 -22.62
CA GLU A 17 7.98 -14.06 -24.06
C GLU A 17 8.32 -15.46 -24.57
N ARG A 18 9.31 -16.13 -23.96
CA ARG A 18 9.69 -17.52 -24.29
C ARG A 18 8.82 -18.56 -23.59
N HIS A 19 8.29 -18.21 -22.41
CA HIS A 19 7.52 -19.09 -21.52
C HIS A 19 6.23 -18.39 -21.04
N PRO A 20 5.29 -18.07 -21.94
CA PRO A 20 4.08 -17.31 -21.59
C PRO A 20 3.16 -18.06 -20.61
N GLU A 21 3.23 -19.39 -20.59
CA GLU A 21 2.59 -20.23 -19.58
C GLU A 21 3.02 -19.89 -18.16
N GLU A 22 4.20 -19.28 -17.99
CA GLU A 22 4.73 -18.85 -16.69
C GLU A 22 4.30 -17.41 -16.29
N ALA A 23 3.51 -16.71 -17.12
CA ALA A 23 3.15 -15.33 -16.82
C ALA A 23 2.06 -15.20 -15.74
N ALA A 24 1.14 -16.15 -15.69
CA ALA A 24 -0.01 -16.12 -14.80
C ALA A 24 0.06 -17.27 -13.80
N HIS A 25 0.36 -16.94 -12.55
CA HIS A 25 0.39 -17.89 -11.45
C HIS A 25 -0.28 -17.31 -10.22
N ALA A 26 -0.79 -18.19 -9.37
CA ALA A 26 -1.24 -17.77 -8.05
C ALA A 26 -0.01 -17.37 -7.21
N ASP A 27 -0.08 -16.19 -6.61
CA ASP A 27 0.87 -15.81 -5.56
C ASP A 27 0.73 -16.74 -4.35
N ALA A 28 1.81 -16.88 -3.59
CA ALA A 28 1.76 -17.55 -2.30
C ALA A 28 0.83 -16.76 -1.35
N GLY A 29 -0.09 -17.47 -0.68
CA GLY A 29 -0.94 -16.85 0.33
C GLY A 29 -0.14 -16.35 1.53
N ALA A 30 -0.58 -15.25 2.13
CA ALA A 30 -0.10 -14.79 3.42
C ALA A 30 -1.03 -15.29 4.54
N THR A 31 -0.46 -15.95 5.55
CA THR A 31 -1.21 -16.42 6.73
C THR A 31 -0.84 -15.57 7.93
N ALA A 32 -1.83 -14.99 8.59
CA ALA A 32 -1.67 -14.18 9.77
C ALA A 32 -2.12 -14.96 11.02
N THR A 33 -1.35 -14.90 12.11
CA THR A 33 -1.71 -15.52 13.39
C THR A 33 -1.85 -14.47 14.47
N VAL A 34 -2.97 -14.47 15.17
CA VAL A 34 -3.22 -13.57 16.30
C VAL A 34 -2.54 -14.16 17.55
N GLY A 35 -1.62 -13.39 18.13
CA GLY A 35 -0.97 -13.69 19.39
C GLY A 35 -1.67 -13.03 20.59
N PRO A 36 -1.04 -13.02 21.78
CA PRO A 36 -1.58 -12.35 22.96
C PRO A 36 -1.84 -10.86 22.72
N GLY A 37 -2.94 -10.35 23.29
CA GLY A 37 -3.42 -8.99 23.01
C GLY A 37 -4.01 -8.92 21.60
N LEU A 38 -3.52 -7.98 20.78
CA LEU A 38 -3.92 -7.81 19.39
C LEU A 38 -2.72 -7.79 18.43
N ARG A 39 -1.58 -8.33 18.88
CA ARG A 39 -0.44 -8.57 18.01
C ARG A 39 -0.78 -9.66 17.00
N VAL A 40 -0.43 -9.42 15.75
CA VAL A 40 -0.58 -10.36 14.65
C VAL A 40 0.77 -10.52 13.97
N ASP A 41 1.23 -11.77 13.86
CA ASP A 41 2.47 -12.12 13.15
C ASP A 41 2.14 -12.76 11.80
N ILE A 42 2.82 -12.31 10.75
CA ILE A 42 2.64 -12.72 9.36
C ILE A 42 4.00 -13.14 8.80
N PRO A 43 4.35 -14.44 8.87
CA PRO A 43 5.60 -14.94 8.29
C PRO A 43 5.58 -14.86 6.77
N ASP A 44 6.74 -14.62 6.16
CA ASP A 44 6.95 -14.72 4.72
C ASP A 44 7.80 -15.95 4.35
N ALA A 45 7.85 -16.25 3.05
CA ALA A 45 8.59 -17.40 2.53
C ALA A 45 10.13 -17.27 2.71
N ALA A 46 10.63 -16.07 2.98
CA ALA A 46 12.04 -15.80 3.21
C ALA A 46 12.45 -15.94 4.69
N GLY A 47 11.52 -16.34 5.56
CA GLY A 47 11.76 -16.50 7.00
C GLY A 47 11.74 -15.18 7.78
N ARG A 48 11.28 -14.08 7.17
CA ARG A 48 11.01 -12.83 7.87
C ARG A 48 9.58 -12.87 8.43
N THR A 49 9.28 -11.95 9.34
CA THR A 49 7.95 -11.81 9.92
C THR A 49 7.54 -10.36 9.89
N LEU A 50 6.46 -10.07 9.18
CA LEU A 50 5.73 -8.81 9.31
C LEU A 50 4.85 -8.90 10.55
N ALA A 51 4.61 -7.76 11.20
CA ALA A 51 3.75 -7.71 12.36
C ALA A 51 2.80 -6.52 12.29
N THR A 52 1.61 -6.71 12.84
CA THR A 52 0.67 -5.63 13.14
C THR A 52 0.22 -5.70 14.59
N ASP A 53 -0.25 -4.60 15.14
CA ASP A 53 -0.84 -4.55 16.48
C ASP A 53 -1.89 -3.44 16.52
N MET A 54 -2.72 -3.43 17.55
CA MET A 54 -3.65 -2.34 17.81
C MET A 54 -3.10 -1.42 18.91
N PRO A 55 -3.53 -0.16 18.97
CA PRO A 55 -3.17 0.71 20.07
C PRO A 55 -3.86 0.26 21.38
N ALA A 56 -3.38 0.79 22.52
CA ALA A 56 -3.85 0.40 23.84
C ALA A 56 -5.35 0.67 24.05
N GLU A 57 -5.86 1.74 23.45
CA GLU A 57 -7.28 2.13 23.48
C GLU A 57 -8.20 1.08 22.83
N LEU A 58 -7.64 0.23 21.96
CA LEU A 58 -8.34 -0.86 21.30
C LEU A 58 -7.92 -2.24 21.84
N GLY A 59 -7.14 -2.29 22.92
CA GLY A 59 -6.75 -3.53 23.60
C GLY A 59 -5.45 -4.19 23.10
N GLY A 60 -4.70 -3.52 22.22
CA GLY A 60 -3.36 -3.95 21.82
C GLY A 60 -2.25 -3.32 22.66
N SER A 61 -1.00 -3.52 22.26
CA SER A 61 0.17 -2.94 22.96
C SER A 61 0.83 -1.78 22.22
N GLY A 62 0.39 -1.51 20.98
CA GLY A 62 1.04 -0.54 20.10
C GLY A 62 2.46 -0.93 19.67
N SER A 63 2.80 -2.23 19.74
CA SER A 63 4.16 -2.74 19.48
C SER A 63 4.53 -2.79 18.00
N ALA A 64 3.54 -2.66 17.12
CA ALA A 64 3.69 -2.68 15.66
C ALA A 64 2.62 -1.78 15.02
N PRO A 65 2.75 -1.43 13.72
CA PRO A 65 1.73 -0.66 13.02
C PRO A 65 0.36 -1.33 13.05
N THR A 66 -0.72 -0.55 12.97
CA THR A 66 -2.05 -1.13 12.80
C THR A 66 -2.19 -1.85 11.47
N PRO A 67 -3.09 -2.85 11.34
CA PRO A 67 -3.39 -3.47 10.04
C PRO A 67 -3.73 -2.44 8.96
N GLY A 68 -4.50 -1.40 9.30
CA GLY A 68 -4.83 -0.31 8.38
C GLY A 68 -3.62 0.57 8.00
N THR A 69 -2.65 0.73 8.89
CA THR A 69 -1.37 1.38 8.57
C THR A 69 -0.53 0.51 7.64
N LEU A 70 -0.40 -0.79 7.94
CA LEU A 70 0.37 -1.72 7.11
C LEU A 70 -0.24 -1.85 5.70
N LEU A 71 -1.57 -1.91 5.58
CA LEU A 71 -2.27 -1.92 4.29
C LEU A 71 -1.88 -0.72 3.43
N ARG A 72 -1.98 0.50 3.98
CA ARG A 72 -1.63 1.73 3.26
C ARG A 72 -0.14 1.78 2.92
N ALA A 73 0.72 1.36 3.85
CA ALA A 73 2.16 1.29 3.60
C ALA A 73 2.50 0.33 2.45
N ALA A 74 1.86 -0.85 2.41
CA ALA A 74 2.04 -1.82 1.34
C ALA A 74 1.59 -1.26 -0.02
N LEU A 75 0.43 -0.60 -0.08
CA LEU A 75 -0.08 0.03 -1.31
C LEU A 75 0.85 1.15 -1.80
N ALA A 76 1.26 2.06 -0.90
CA ALA A 76 2.20 3.13 -1.24
C ALA A 76 3.54 2.57 -1.75
N SER A 77 4.10 1.58 -1.07
CA SER A 77 5.36 0.94 -1.45
C SER A 77 5.27 0.22 -2.80
N CYS A 78 4.16 -0.48 -3.06
CA CYS A 78 3.92 -1.18 -4.31
C CYS A 78 3.88 -0.17 -5.47
N ALA A 79 3.06 0.87 -5.33
CA ALA A 79 2.92 1.92 -6.33
C ALA A 79 4.23 2.68 -6.59
N ALA A 80 4.99 3.04 -5.54
CA ALA A 80 6.29 3.70 -5.70
C ALA A 80 7.30 2.82 -6.46
N THR A 81 7.29 1.51 -6.19
CA THR A 81 8.15 0.53 -6.86
C THR A 81 7.76 0.41 -8.34
N THR A 82 6.47 0.36 -8.66
CA THR A 82 5.98 0.38 -10.04
C THR A 82 6.45 1.64 -10.78
N VAL A 83 6.35 2.83 -10.17
CA VAL A 83 6.83 4.07 -10.78
C VAL A 83 8.32 3.98 -11.11
N ALA A 84 9.14 3.48 -10.18
CA ALA A 84 10.57 3.32 -10.40
C ALA A 84 10.89 2.32 -11.53
N MET A 85 10.18 1.19 -11.59
CA MET A 85 10.32 0.20 -12.67
C MET A 85 9.98 0.79 -14.03
N VAL A 86 8.82 1.46 -14.15
CA VAL A 86 8.35 2.07 -15.40
C VAL A 86 9.31 3.17 -15.86
N ALA A 87 9.79 4.02 -14.96
CA ALA A 87 10.77 5.04 -15.31
C ALA A 87 12.09 4.43 -15.80
N ALA A 88 12.54 3.33 -15.18
CA ALA A 88 13.74 2.64 -15.63
C ALA A 88 13.61 2.08 -17.05
N GLU A 89 12.48 1.44 -17.39
CA GLU A 89 12.21 0.95 -18.75
C GLU A 89 12.15 2.08 -19.80
N GLN A 90 11.69 3.27 -19.39
CA GLN A 90 11.63 4.45 -20.26
C GLN A 90 12.97 5.21 -20.34
N GLY A 91 14.01 4.76 -19.63
CA GLY A 91 15.29 5.47 -19.56
C GLY A 91 15.21 6.81 -18.83
N LEU A 92 14.18 7.02 -18.01
CA LEU A 92 13.99 8.22 -17.21
C LEU A 92 14.77 8.09 -15.90
N GLU A 93 15.68 9.04 -15.64
CA GLU A 93 16.34 9.15 -14.35
C GLU A 93 15.45 9.96 -13.39
N LEU A 94 14.82 9.26 -12.44
CA LEU A 94 14.08 9.89 -11.35
C LEU A 94 15.06 10.41 -10.30
N THR A 95 14.82 11.62 -9.81
CA THR A 95 15.54 12.19 -8.67
C THR A 95 14.79 12.01 -7.36
N ASP A 96 13.47 11.85 -7.44
CA ASP A 96 12.62 11.65 -6.27
C ASP A 96 11.32 10.92 -6.63
N VAL A 97 10.85 10.05 -5.73
CA VAL A 97 9.55 9.37 -5.82
C VAL A 97 9.01 9.24 -4.41
N GLU A 98 7.87 9.87 -4.18
CA GLU A 98 7.08 9.73 -2.97
C GLU A 98 5.66 9.36 -3.36
N VAL A 99 5.15 8.30 -2.74
CA VAL A 99 3.76 7.90 -2.88
C VAL A 99 3.12 7.86 -1.50
N THR A 100 1.99 8.55 -1.35
CA THR A 100 1.16 8.50 -0.15
C THR A 100 -0.10 7.71 -0.45
N ALA A 101 -0.42 6.72 0.40
CA ALA A 101 -1.72 6.08 0.41
C ALA A 101 -2.55 6.64 1.57
N ASP A 102 -3.65 7.31 1.27
CA ASP A 102 -4.62 7.76 2.27
C ASP A 102 -5.89 6.90 2.22
N SER A 103 -6.64 6.86 3.31
CA SER A 103 -7.90 6.13 3.37
C SER A 103 -8.94 6.83 4.23
N ARG A 104 -10.19 6.79 3.81
CA ARG A 104 -11.33 7.20 4.63
C ARG A 104 -12.00 5.96 5.21
N SER A 105 -12.15 5.91 6.53
CA SER A 105 -12.77 4.81 7.25
C SER A 105 -13.83 5.33 8.22
N ASP A 106 -14.78 4.47 8.58
CA ASP A 106 -15.70 4.71 9.69
C ASP A 106 -15.43 3.69 10.80
N HIS A 107 -14.92 4.17 11.93
CA HIS A 107 -14.54 3.30 13.05
C HIS A 107 -15.75 2.64 13.72
N ARG A 108 -16.97 3.12 13.49
CA ARG A 108 -18.21 2.46 13.95
C ARG A 108 -18.29 1.03 13.43
N GLY A 109 -17.89 0.80 12.17
CA GLY A 109 -17.96 -0.52 11.55
C GLY A 109 -17.07 -1.56 12.24
N MET A 110 -15.88 -1.15 12.69
CA MET A 110 -14.98 -2.02 13.46
C MET A 110 -15.54 -2.38 14.85
N LEU A 111 -16.38 -1.52 15.41
CA LEU A 111 -16.96 -1.69 16.75
C LEU A 111 -18.40 -2.22 16.72
N ALA A 112 -18.89 -2.64 15.55
CA ALA A 112 -20.27 -3.09 15.34
C ALA A 112 -21.32 -2.06 15.81
N ILE A 113 -21.02 -0.77 15.66
CA ILE A 113 -21.95 0.33 15.92
C ILE A 113 -22.69 0.63 14.61
N THR A 114 -24.02 0.65 14.66
CA THR A 114 -24.87 0.96 13.50
C THR A 114 -25.03 2.46 13.26
N ASP A 115 -25.42 2.84 12.04
CA ASP A 115 -25.76 4.20 11.63
C ASP A 115 -27.22 4.22 11.15
N ASP A 116 -28.10 4.91 11.86
CA ASP A 116 -29.55 4.93 11.60
C ASP A 116 -30.18 3.52 11.41
N GLY A 117 -29.68 2.54 12.17
CA GLY A 117 -30.14 1.15 12.11
C GLY A 117 -29.54 0.30 10.99
N ALA A 118 -28.63 0.85 10.19
CA ALA A 118 -27.88 0.11 9.18
C ALA A 118 -26.46 -0.25 9.68
N ASP A 119 -25.95 -1.39 9.22
CA ASP A 119 -24.58 -1.81 9.50
C ASP A 119 -23.57 -0.90 8.82
N VAL A 120 -22.52 -0.52 9.55
CA VAL A 120 -21.38 0.23 9.02
C VAL A 120 -20.30 -0.75 8.58
N VAL A 121 -19.83 -0.62 7.34
CA VAL A 121 -18.78 -1.48 6.79
C VAL A 121 -17.47 -1.31 7.57
N PRO A 122 -16.86 -2.39 8.10
CA PRO A 122 -15.53 -2.31 8.69
C PRO A 122 -14.46 -2.16 7.60
N GLY A 123 -13.49 -1.28 7.84
CA GLY A 123 -12.35 -1.06 6.96
C GLY A 123 -12.41 0.25 6.17
N PRO A 124 -11.48 0.45 5.21
CA PRO A 124 -11.45 1.65 4.39
C PRO A 124 -12.61 1.65 3.41
N LEU A 125 -13.41 2.72 3.44
CA LEU A 125 -14.48 3.01 2.49
C LEU A 125 -13.93 3.55 1.16
N GLU A 126 -12.74 4.13 1.22
CA GLU A 126 -12.04 4.72 0.10
C GLU A 126 -10.54 4.70 0.37
N ILE A 127 -9.74 4.44 -0.66
CA ILE A 127 -8.27 4.55 -0.62
C ILE A 127 -7.83 5.38 -1.82
N VAL A 128 -6.96 6.36 -1.57
CA VAL A 128 -6.41 7.24 -2.61
C VAL A 128 -4.90 7.15 -2.61
N LEU A 129 -4.31 6.97 -3.80
CA LEU A 129 -2.87 7.02 -4.01
C LEU A 129 -2.47 8.36 -4.60
N CYS A 130 -1.55 9.02 -3.92
CA CYS A 130 -1.02 10.34 -4.25
C CYS A 130 0.45 10.20 -4.62
N TYR A 131 0.83 10.65 -5.81
CA TYR A 131 2.17 10.52 -6.38
C TYR A 131 2.85 11.89 -6.49
N ARG A 132 3.99 12.03 -5.84
CA ARG A 132 4.93 13.12 -6.05
C ARG A 132 6.20 12.53 -6.64
N VAL A 133 6.43 12.79 -7.92
CA VAL A 133 7.58 12.26 -8.65
C VAL A 133 8.44 13.45 -9.10
N ALA A 134 9.74 13.28 -9.26
CA ALA A 134 10.62 14.32 -9.79
C ALA A 134 11.64 13.69 -10.74
N ALA A 135 11.89 14.37 -11.86
CA ALA A 135 12.94 14.01 -12.82
C ALA A 135 13.55 15.30 -13.41
N PRO A 136 14.80 15.28 -13.92
CA PRO A 136 15.44 16.49 -14.45
C PRO A 136 14.64 17.19 -15.56
N ALA A 137 13.80 16.46 -16.30
CA ALA A 137 12.96 16.97 -17.37
C ALA A 137 11.51 17.30 -16.94
N TRP A 138 11.14 17.08 -15.67
CA TRP A 138 9.75 17.19 -15.22
C TRP A 138 9.62 17.69 -13.78
N THR A 139 8.72 18.65 -13.58
CA THR A 139 8.44 19.23 -12.26
C THR A 139 7.41 18.38 -11.52
N PRO A 140 7.53 18.21 -10.19
CA PRO A 140 6.59 17.39 -9.43
C PRO A 140 5.16 17.88 -9.57
N THR A 141 4.22 16.96 -9.85
CA THR A 141 2.82 17.20 -9.55
C THR A 141 2.62 17.11 -8.04
N ASP A 142 2.10 18.18 -7.45
CA ASP A 142 1.57 18.12 -6.10
C ASP A 142 0.28 17.30 -6.10
N CYS A 143 0.26 16.26 -5.28
CA CYS A 143 -0.99 15.71 -4.83
C CYS A 143 -1.56 16.66 -3.79
N GLY A 144 -2.48 17.52 -4.22
CA GLY A 144 -3.28 18.33 -3.32
C GLY A 144 -3.87 17.44 -2.22
N ARG A 145 -3.72 17.86 -0.96
CA ARG A 145 -4.23 17.18 0.23
C ARG A 145 -5.74 17.03 0.11
N TRP A 146 -6.21 15.91 -0.42
CA TRP A 146 -7.62 15.71 -0.78
C TRP A 146 -8.42 15.15 0.39
N TRP A 147 -8.41 15.85 1.54
CA TRP A 147 -9.44 15.65 2.56
C TRP A 147 -9.53 16.78 3.61
N PRO A 148 -10.74 17.34 3.88
CA PRO A 148 -11.97 17.19 3.09
C PRO A 148 -11.92 18.15 1.88
N PRO A 149 -12.71 17.90 0.81
CA PRO A 149 -12.89 18.90 -0.23
C PRO A 149 -13.48 20.20 0.37
N PRO A 150 -13.18 21.39 -0.19
CA PRO A 150 -13.91 22.60 0.16
C PRO A 150 -15.39 22.40 -0.16
N GLY A 151 -16.24 22.38 0.87
CA GLY A 151 -17.69 22.22 0.73
C GLY A 151 -18.35 21.15 1.62
N HIS A 152 -17.61 20.39 2.42
CA HIS A 152 -18.18 19.50 3.43
C HIS A 152 -17.94 20.02 4.85
N ALA A 153 -18.43 21.24 5.12
CA ALA A 153 -18.85 21.58 6.46
C ALA A 153 -20.16 20.83 6.72
N ARG A 154 -20.18 19.98 7.76
CA ARG A 154 -21.40 19.31 8.22
C ARG A 154 -22.50 20.36 8.38
N ARG A 155 -23.64 20.15 7.72
CA ARG A 155 -24.92 20.66 8.22
C ARG A 155 -25.42 19.71 9.30
#